data_AF-X0YYV6-F1
#
_entry.id   AF-X0YYV6-F1
#
_cell.length_a   1.000
_cell.length_b   1.000
_cell.length_c   1.000
_cell.angle_alpha   90.00
_cell.angle_beta   90.00
_cell.angle_gamma   90.00
#
_symmetry.space_group_name_H-M   'P 1'
#
loop_
_entity.id
_entity.type
_entity.pdbx_description
1 polymer ?
#
loop_
_entity_poly.entity_id
_entity_poly.type
_entity_poly.pdbx_seq_one_letter_code
_entity_poly.pdbx_strand_id
1 'polypeptide(L)'
;MKKHTTSIIIFIFIAQILVSSAFLVVKSYGTPIEYDVGFGTEPVIDGIVDGVTGEWASAEKLEIELFPDLANQSDGLSIELWVLQAEQNLYILARFDLNDHSSIEYDNEFLGILIADWDTDLNFTDAKIVQFSNMTTNNYSYLDYYINDAVYYEDVDSNGRCAAKLEGNQIVYEFSMPVKNKEGGIEDVELAYGVPFNFMIILGKTAVYPSGIIISNIFSIELQYP
;
A
#
# COMPACT_ATOMS: atom_id res chain seq x y z
N MET A 1 57.71 9.72 12.07
CA MET A 1 56.88 10.31 10.98
C MET A 1 56.02 9.26 10.26
N LYS A 2 56.58 8.15 9.74
CA LYS A 2 55.81 7.12 9.01
C LYS A 2 54.56 6.57 9.73
N LYS A 3 54.64 6.25 11.03
CA LYS A 3 53.50 5.71 11.82
C LYS A 3 52.29 6.66 11.93
N HIS A 4 52.53 7.96 12.06
CA HIS A 4 51.45 8.95 12.14
C HIS A 4 50.78 9.15 10.78
N THR A 5 51.56 9.16 9.69
CA THR A 5 51.02 9.26 8.33
C THR A 5 50.16 8.04 7.98
N THR A 6 50.59 6.83 8.34
CA THR A 6 49.78 5.61 8.12
C THR A 6 48.46 5.64 8.90
N SER A 7 48.47 6.15 10.14
CA SER A 7 47.25 6.22 10.97
C SER A 7 46.23 7.21 10.41
N ILE A 8 46.68 8.35 9.88
CA ILE A 8 45.80 9.36 9.25
C ILE A 8 45.15 8.79 7.98
N ILE A 9 45.92 8.08 7.15
CA ILE A 9 45.40 7.46 5.91
C ILE A 9 44.34 6.42 6.21
N ILE A 10 44.55 5.58 7.23
CA ILE A 10 43.55 4.58 7.66
C ILE A 10 42.26 5.27 8.13
N PHE A 11 42.37 6.37 8.88
CA PHE A 11 41.20 7.12 9.35
C PHE A 11 40.40 7.73 8.21
N ILE A 12 41.08 8.32 7.21
CA ILE A 12 40.44 8.83 6.00
C ILE A 12 39.75 7.70 5.24
N PHE A 13 40.38 6.54 5.13
CA PHE A 13 39.81 5.40 4.41
C PHE A 13 38.56 4.84 5.10
N ILE A 14 38.56 4.72 6.43
CA ILE A 14 37.39 4.29 7.21
C ILE A 14 36.27 5.33 7.09
N ALA A 15 36.58 6.62 7.20
CA ALA A 15 35.60 7.68 7.01
C ALA A 15 35.00 7.65 5.60
N GLN A 16 35.82 7.40 4.57
CA GLN A 16 35.35 7.27 3.20
C GLN A 16 34.40 6.08 3.04
N ILE A 17 34.74 4.91 3.60
CA ILE A 17 33.88 3.71 3.58
C ILE A 17 32.53 4.00 4.25
N LEU A 18 32.55 4.65 5.43
CA LEU A 18 31.33 4.99 6.18
C LEU A 18 30.44 6.01 5.44
N VAL A 19 31.05 6.99 4.77
CA VAL A 19 30.33 7.96 3.95
C VAL A 19 29.77 7.27 2.69
N SER A 20 30.58 6.45 2.00
CA SER A 20 30.13 5.71 0.81
C SER A 20 29.03 4.69 1.13
N SER A 21 29.04 4.07 2.32
CA SER A 21 27.97 3.18 2.77
C SER A 21 26.67 3.92 3.12
N ALA A 22 26.74 5.22 3.42
CA ALA A 22 25.54 6.04 3.64
C ALA A 22 24.88 6.49 2.32
N PHE A 23 25.58 6.42 1.18
CA PHE A 23 25.11 6.92 -0.13
C PHE A 23 24.67 5.81 -1.12
N LEU A 24 24.64 4.54 -0.71
CA LEU A 24 24.25 3.41 -1.58
C LEU A 24 23.04 2.64 -1.06
N VAL A 25 22.06 3.34 -0.48
CA VAL A 25 20.68 2.82 -0.49
C VAL A 25 20.06 3.30 -1.80
N VAL A 26 20.41 2.62 -2.90
CA VAL A 26 19.55 2.68 -4.08
C VAL A 26 18.23 2.08 -3.61
N LYS A 27 17.17 2.89 -3.57
CA LYS A 27 15.80 2.39 -3.43
C LYS A 27 15.51 1.56 -4.69
N SER A 28 15.99 0.33 -4.69
CA SER A 28 15.68 -0.66 -5.71
C SER A 28 14.35 -1.26 -5.31
N TYR A 29 13.28 -0.59 -5.71
CA TYR A 29 11.99 -1.24 -5.72
C TYR A 29 12.01 -2.32 -6.81
N GLY A 30 11.35 -3.46 -6.56
CA GLY A 30 11.11 -4.43 -7.62
C GLY A 30 10.35 -3.78 -8.79
N THR A 31 10.44 -4.36 -9.99
CA THR A 31 9.57 -3.94 -11.10
C THR A 31 8.11 -4.07 -10.65
N PRO A 32 7.30 -3.00 -10.73
CA PRO A 32 5.89 -3.08 -10.43
C PRO A 32 5.20 -4.16 -11.27
N ILE A 33 4.21 -4.82 -10.71
CA ILE A 33 3.40 -5.78 -11.47
C ILE A 33 2.31 -5.00 -12.22
N GLU A 34 2.37 -4.98 -13.56
CA GLU A 34 1.44 -4.19 -14.40
C GLU A 34 0.12 -4.92 -14.66
N TYR A 35 -1.00 -4.17 -14.60
CA TYR A 35 -2.35 -4.70 -14.77
C TYR A 35 -3.29 -3.76 -15.54
N ASP A 36 -4.05 -4.35 -16.46
CA ASP A 36 -5.20 -3.71 -17.11
C ASP A 36 -6.46 -3.95 -16.27
N VAL A 37 -7.12 -2.88 -15.84
CA VAL A 37 -8.35 -2.99 -15.04
C VAL A 37 -9.59 -2.91 -15.92
N GLY A 38 -10.51 -3.87 -15.75
CA GLY A 38 -11.78 -3.88 -16.46
C GLY A 38 -12.87 -3.02 -15.80
N PHE A 39 -13.91 -2.71 -16.58
CA PHE A 39 -15.15 -2.14 -16.07
C PHE A 39 -16.07 -3.21 -15.47
N GLY A 40 -16.85 -2.83 -14.48
CA GLY A 40 -17.97 -3.67 -14.03
C GLY A 40 -18.95 -2.96 -13.10
N THR A 41 -19.56 -3.73 -12.20
CA THR A 41 -20.64 -3.24 -11.33
C THR A 41 -20.07 -2.61 -10.07
N GLU A 42 -20.51 -1.41 -9.71
CA GLU A 42 -20.11 -0.77 -8.46
C GLU A 42 -20.35 -1.71 -7.26
N PRO A 43 -19.31 -2.05 -6.47
CA PRO A 43 -19.46 -2.87 -5.29
C PRO A 43 -19.91 -2.05 -4.09
N VAL A 44 -20.67 -2.69 -3.20
CA VAL A 44 -20.99 -2.18 -1.88
C VAL A 44 -19.80 -2.45 -0.97
N ILE A 45 -19.24 -1.38 -0.44
CA ILE A 45 -18.09 -1.44 0.48
C ILE A 45 -18.60 -1.73 1.90
N ASP A 46 -18.65 -3.00 2.27
CA ASP A 46 -19.17 -3.48 3.57
C ASP A 46 -18.38 -4.62 4.21
N GLY A 47 -17.31 -5.07 3.56
CA GLY A 47 -16.43 -6.16 3.99
C GLY A 47 -17.01 -7.55 3.73
N ILE A 48 -18.10 -7.68 2.98
CA ILE A 48 -18.78 -8.95 2.67
C ILE A 48 -18.63 -9.25 1.19
N VAL A 49 -17.87 -10.31 0.88
CA VAL A 49 -17.52 -10.65 -0.50
C VAL A 49 -18.32 -11.84 -1.00
N ASP A 50 -19.19 -11.63 -1.99
CA ASP A 50 -19.68 -12.72 -2.86
C ASP A 50 -18.89 -12.73 -4.18
N GLY A 51 -17.89 -13.60 -4.25
CA GLY A 51 -16.97 -13.72 -5.38
C GLY A 51 -17.47 -14.48 -6.60
N VAL A 52 -18.67 -15.09 -6.54
CA VAL A 52 -19.18 -16.00 -7.59
C VAL A 52 -20.37 -15.39 -8.31
N THR A 53 -21.24 -14.69 -7.58
CA THR A 53 -22.46 -14.08 -8.13
C THR A 53 -22.64 -12.62 -7.72
N GLY A 54 -21.74 -12.09 -6.90
CA GLY A 54 -21.84 -10.75 -6.34
C GLY A 54 -21.15 -9.68 -7.17
N GLU A 55 -21.02 -8.52 -6.54
CA GLU A 55 -20.61 -7.26 -7.17
C GLU A 55 -19.16 -7.31 -7.68
N TRP A 56 -18.33 -8.15 -7.06
CA TRP A 56 -16.94 -8.36 -7.46
C TRP A 56 -16.73 -9.44 -8.54
N ALA A 57 -17.79 -10.04 -9.09
CA ALA A 57 -17.65 -11.13 -10.06
C ALA A 57 -16.94 -10.71 -11.36
N SER A 58 -17.01 -9.42 -11.73
CA SER A 58 -16.34 -8.84 -12.90
C SER A 58 -14.96 -8.27 -12.59
N ALA A 59 -14.51 -8.29 -11.34
CA ALA A 59 -13.21 -7.75 -10.97
C ALA A 59 -12.08 -8.62 -11.52
N GLU A 60 -10.98 -7.98 -11.90
CA GLU A 60 -9.75 -8.68 -12.21
C GLU A 60 -9.16 -9.23 -10.91
N LYS A 61 -8.87 -10.53 -10.88
CA LYS A 61 -8.42 -11.24 -9.67
C LYS A 61 -6.97 -11.65 -9.82
N LEU A 62 -6.16 -11.27 -8.83
CA LEU A 62 -4.72 -11.39 -8.85
C LEU A 62 -4.27 -12.03 -7.55
N GLU A 63 -3.31 -12.95 -7.65
CA GLU A 63 -2.57 -13.42 -6.49
C GLU A 63 -1.21 -12.70 -6.49
N ILE A 64 -0.93 -11.95 -5.42
CA ILE A 64 0.38 -11.32 -5.22
C ILE A 64 0.95 -11.74 -3.87
N GLU A 65 2.25 -11.55 -3.68
CA GLU A 65 2.89 -11.75 -2.38
C GLU A 65 3.37 -10.40 -1.82
N LEU A 66 3.12 -10.14 -0.55
CA LEU A 66 3.68 -9.00 0.19
C LEU A 66 4.97 -9.43 0.88
N PHE A 67 6.05 -8.67 0.68
CA PHE A 67 7.38 -9.01 1.20
C PHE A 67 7.87 -8.02 2.25
N PRO A 68 8.66 -8.48 3.25
CA PRO A 68 9.36 -7.59 4.16
C PRO A 68 10.43 -6.73 3.49
N ASP A 69 11.06 -7.28 2.43
CA ASP A 69 12.09 -6.62 1.64
C ASP A 69 11.79 -6.84 0.16
N LEU A 70 11.50 -5.75 -0.57
CA LEU A 70 11.22 -5.81 -2.00
C LEU A 70 12.44 -6.17 -2.85
N ALA A 71 13.66 -5.95 -2.33
CA ALA A 71 14.89 -6.35 -3.01
C ALA A 71 15.23 -7.84 -2.78
N ASN A 72 14.74 -8.41 -1.68
CA ASN A 72 14.97 -9.81 -1.30
C ASN A 72 13.63 -10.47 -0.91
N GLN A 73 12.90 -10.89 -1.93
CA GLN A 73 11.57 -11.48 -1.85
C GLN A 73 11.58 -12.87 -1.22
N SER A 74 11.73 -12.92 0.10
CA SER A 74 11.64 -14.14 0.92
C SER A 74 10.59 -13.96 2.02
N ASP A 75 9.97 -15.05 2.45
CA ASP A 75 9.00 -15.09 3.55
C ASP A 75 7.79 -14.16 3.32
N GLY A 76 7.26 -14.14 2.09
CA GLY A 76 6.13 -13.32 1.70
C GLY A 76 4.77 -13.83 2.20
N LEU A 77 3.79 -12.92 2.27
CA LEU A 77 2.39 -13.24 2.51
C LEU A 77 1.62 -13.21 1.20
N SER A 78 1.07 -14.36 0.80
CA SER A 78 0.17 -14.42 -0.36
C SER A 78 -1.16 -13.74 -0.03
N ILE A 79 -1.56 -12.82 -0.89
CA ILE A 79 -2.84 -12.13 -0.83
C ILE A 79 -3.52 -12.19 -2.20
N GLU A 80 -4.84 -12.23 -2.19
CA GLU A 80 -5.66 -12.02 -3.36
C GLU A 80 -6.05 -10.55 -3.46
N LEU A 81 -5.75 -9.93 -4.60
CA LEU A 81 -6.18 -8.58 -4.96
C LEU A 81 -7.24 -8.63 -6.04
N TRP A 82 -8.37 -7.98 -5.79
CA TRP A 82 -9.44 -7.86 -6.76
C TRP A 82 -9.62 -6.40 -7.10
N VAL A 83 -9.50 -6.07 -8.38
CA VAL A 83 -9.48 -4.67 -8.85
C VAL A 83 -10.57 -4.46 -9.88
N LEU A 84 -11.29 -3.35 -9.73
CA LEU A 84 -12.43 -3.02 -10.57
C LEU A 84 -12.54 -1.52 -10.78
N GLN A 85 -12.87 -1.10 -11.99
CA GLN A 85 -13.30 0.27 -12.27
C GLN A 85 -14.82 0.30 -12.46
N ALA A 86 -15.50 1.22 -11.76
CA ALA A 86 -16.91 1.48 -12.00
C ALA A 86 -17.23 2.95 -11.75
N GLU A 87 -18.05 3.53 -12.62
CA GLU A 87 -18.37 4.95 -12.62
C GLU A 87 -17.12 5.85 -12.63
N GLN A 88 -16.92 6.67 -11.58
CA GLN A 88 -15.76 7.55 -11.39
C GLN A 88 -14.89 7.08 -10.22
N ASN A 89 -14.90 5.78 -9.92
CA ASN A 89 -14.14 5.21 -8.81
C ASN A 89 -13.30 4.01 -9.27
N LEU A 90 -12.14 3.86 -8.64
CA LEU A 90 -11.35 2.64 -8.59
C LEU A 90 -11.68 1.90 -7.30
N TYR A 91 -11.91 0.59 -7.42
CA TYR A 91 -12.21 -0.29 -6.30
C TYR A 91 -11.11 -1.33 -6.19
N ILE A 92 -10.61 -1.50 -4.97
CA ILE A 92 -9.58 -2.49 -4.65
C ILE A 92 -10.04 -3.27 -3.43
N LEU A 93 -10.00 -4.59 -3.54
CA LEU A 93 -10.21 -5.52 -2.45
C LEU A 93 -8.93 -6.32 -2.24
N ALA A 94 -8.52 -6.47 -0.98
CA ALA A 94 -7.44 -7.34 -0.56
C ALA A 94 -7.98 -8.41 0.37
N ARG A 95 -7.69 -9.67 0.09
CA ARG A 95 -8.15 -10.82 0.85
C ARG A 95 -7.02 -11.80 1.11
N PHE A 96 -6.87 -12.26 2.34
CA PHE A 96 -5.86 -13.24 2.71
C PHE A 96 -6.21 -13.96 4.01
N ASP A 97 -5.50 -15.05 4.28
CA ASP A 97 -5.65 -15.82 5.50
C ASP A 97 -4.42 -15.64 6.40
N LEU A 98 -4.61 -15.28 7.68
CA LEU A 98 -3.57 -15.43 8.70
C LEU A 98 -4.06 -16.34 9.82
N ASN A 99 -3.17 -17.24 10.25
CA ASN A 99 -3.48 -18.21 11.30
C ASN A 99 -3.62 -17.58 12.70
N ASP A 100 -3.13 -16.35 12.89
CA ASP A 100 -2.95 -15.71 14.21
C ASP A 100 -3.61 -14.33 14.34
N HIS A 101 -4.58 -13.99 13.48
CA HIS A 101 -5.38 -12.75 13.60
C HIS A 101 -6.06 -12.60 14.98
N SER A 102 -6.26 -13.68 15.72
CA SER A 102 -6.84 -13.66 17.08
C SER A 102 -5.84 -13.35 18.19
N SER A 103 -4.56 -13.14 17.87
CA SER A 103 -3.53 -12.78 18.85
C SER A 103 -3.48 -11.26 19.06
N ILE A 104 -3.13 -10.85 20.28
CA ILE A 104 -3.00 -9.42 20.65
C ILE A 104 -1.99 -8.65 19.80
N GLU A 105 -1.10 -9.35 19.10
CA GLU A 105 -0.14 -8.73 18.18
C GLU A 105 -0.81 -8.10 16.96
N TYR A 106 -2.01 -8.56 16.59
CA TYR A 106 -2.76 -8.09 15.42
C TYR A 106 -3.98 -7.25 15.76
N ASP A 107 -4.24 -6.98 17.04
CA ASP A 107 -5.39 -6.15 17.46
C ASP A 107 -5.42 -4.76 16.80
N ASN A 108 -4.24 -4.25 16.39
CA ASN A 108 -4.07 -3.01 15.64
C ASN A 108 -3.47 -3.23 14.24
N GLU A 109 -3.76 -4.38 13.63
CA GLU A 109 -3.43 -4.65 12.24
C GLU A 109 -4.00 -3.56 11.34
N PHE A 110 -3.23 -3.17 10.32
CA PHE A 110 -3.72 -2.29 9.28
C PHE A 110 -3.31 -2.83 7.91
N LEU A 111 -4.15 -2.56 6.92
CA LEU A 111 -3.80 -2.65 5.51
C LEU A 111 -4.02 -1.28 4.88
N GLY A 112 -3.08 -0.86 4.04
CA GLY A 112 -3.14 0.42 3.35
C GLY A 112 -2.75 0.33 1.88
N ILE A 113 -3.21 1.30 1.12
CA ILE A 113 -2.87 1.52 -0.29
C ILE A 113 -2.17 2.87 -0.36
N LEU A 114 -0.90 2.84 -0.74
CA LEU A 114 -0.13 4.04 -1.06
C LEU A 114 -0.22 4.30 -2.55
N ILE A 115 -0.44 5.54 -2.96
CA ILE A 115 -0.61 5.94 -4.34
C ILE A 115 0.56 6.84 -4.73
N ALA A 116 1.25 6.46 -5.80
CA ALA A 116 2.33 7.27 -6.35
C ALA A 116 1.78 8.47 -7.12
N ASP A 117 2.50 9.59 -7.06
CA ASP A 117 2.26 10.72 -7.96
C ASP A 117 2.58 10.32 -9.42
N TRP A 118 2.28 11.19 -10.37
CA TRP A 118 2.46 10.98 -11.81
C TRP A 118 3.93 10.87 -12.26
N ASP A 119 4.88 10.88 -11.32
CA ASP A 119 6.29 10.80 -11.63
C ASP A 119 6.76 9.36 -11.87
N THR A 120 7.85 9.23 -12.62
CA THR A 120 8.48 7.93 -12.91
C THR A 120 9.22 7.37 -11.71
N ASP A 121 9.44 8.21 -10.69
CA ASP A 121 10.05 7.80 -9.43
C ASP A 121 8.93 7.26 -8.55
N LEU A 122 9.14 6.15 -7.83
CA LEU A 122 8.11 5.57 -6.94
C LEU A 122 7.92 6.44 -5.69
N ASN A 123 7.31 7.60 -5.88
CA ASN A 123 7.09 8.64 -4.90
C ASN A 123 5.62 8.62 -4.45
N PHE A 124 5.36 7.92 -3.34
CA PHE A 124 4.03 7.80 -2.76
C PHE A 124 3.65 9.05 -1.99
N THR A 125 2.62 9.76 -2.45
CA THR A 125 2.17 11.06 -1.94
C THR A 125 0.78 11.01 -1.31
N ASP A 126 0.09 9.89 -1.41
CA ASP A 126 -1.25 9.67 -0.86
C ASP A 126 -1.33 8.24 -0.27
N ALA A 127 -2.06 8.06 0.82
CA ALA A 127 -2.31 6.78 1.45
C ALA A 127 -3.73 6.65 2.01
N LYS A 128 -4.42 5.59 1.60
CA LYS A 128 -5.70 5.14 2.16
C LYS A 128 -5.46 3.94 3.06
N ILE A 129 -5.83 4.01 4.34
CA ILE A 129 -5.50 2.98 5.33
C ILE A 129 -6.76 2.53 6.08
N VAL A 130 -6.94 1.21 6.21
CA VAL A 130 -7.89 0.63 7.16
C VAL A 130 -7.13 0.06 8.33
N GLN A 131 -7.43 0.56 9.52
CA GLN A 131 -6.76 0.16 10.75
C GLN A 131 -7.76 -0.43 11.74
N PHE A 132 -7.53 -1.66 12.18
CA PHE A 132 -8.31 -2.23 13.27
C PHE A 132 -8.00 -1.53 14.59
N SER A 133 -9.04 -1.32 15.38
CA SER A 133 -8.95 -0.98 16.80
C SER A 133 -9.31 -2.19 17.67
N ASN A 134 -10.06 -3.15 17.11
CA ASN A 134 -10.39 -4.43 17.69
C ASN A 134 -10.86 -5.39 16.60
N MET A 135 -10.03 -6.40 16.26
CA MET A 135 -10.38 -7.40 15.25
C MET A 135 -11.53 -8.32 15.68
N THR A 136 -11.63 -8.65 16.97
CA THR A 136 -12.69 -9.55 17.47
C THR A 136 -14.09 -8.98 17.26
N THR A 137 -14.23 -7.67 17.32
CA THR A 137 -15.50 -6.97 17.05
C THR A 137 -15.61 -6.40 15.64
N ASN A 138 -14.61 -6.62 14.78
CA ASN A 138 -14.48 -5.97 13.48
C ASN A 138 -14.58 -4.44 13.55
N ASN A 139 -14.03 -3.83 14.61
CA ASN A 139 -13.99 -2.37 14.73
C ASN A 139 -12.71 -1.86 14.08
N TYR A 140 -12.86 -0.98 13.10
CA TYR A 140 -11.76 -0.34 12.39
C TYR A 140 -12.03 1.14 12.16
N SER A 141 -10.99 1.85 11.75
CA SER A 141 -11.03 3.24 11.29
C SER A 141 -10.55 3.31 9.86
N TYR A 142 -11.18 4.19 9.08
CA TYR A 142 -10.62 4.67 7.82
C TYR A 142 -9.72 5.86 8.10
N LEU A 143 -8.48 5.81 7.63
CA LEU A 143 -7.52 6.90 7.74
C LEU A 143 -7.05 7.28 6.34
N ASP A 144 -7.08 8.57 6.07
CA ASP A 144 -6.74 9.15 4.79
C ASP A 144 -5.59 10.14 4.99
N TYR A 145 -4.54 10.02 4.19
CA TYR A 145 -3.28 10.71 4.41
C TYR A 145 -2.65 11.24 3.13
N TYR A 146 -2.37 12.52 3.11
CA TYR A 146 -1.35 13.14 2.30
C TYR A 146 0.06 12.84 2.86
N ILE A 147 0.96 12.37 2.01
CA ILE A 147 2.36 12.07 2.34
C ILE A 147 3.27 13.14 1.74
N ASN A 148 4.08 13.76 2.59
CA ASN A 148 5.14 14.67 2.18
C ASN A 148 6.43 14.37 2.92
N ASP A 149 7.52 14.17 2.18
CA ASP A 149 8.84 13.80 2.72
C ASP A 149 8.78 12.59 3.68
N ALA A 150 7.99 11.57 3.33
CA ALA A 150 7.71 10.36 4.13
C ALA A 150 7.01 10.61 5.48
N VAL A 151 6.44 11.81 5.68
CA VAL A 151 5.57 12.14 6.81
C VAL A 151 4.12 12.09 6.37
N TYR A 152 3.28 11.44 7.18
CA TYR A 152 1.86 11.24 6.93
C TYR A 152 1.07 12.35 7.64
N TYR A 153 0.29 13.11 6.89
CA TYR A 153 -0.59 14.17 7.38
C TYR A 153 -2.03 13.78 7.10
N GLU A 154 -2.84 13.63 8.14
CA GLU A 154 -4.24 13.21 7.97
C GLU A 154 -5.01 14.28 7.19
N ASP A 155 -5.73 13.84 6.18
CA ASP A 155 -6.48 14.72 5.28
C ASP A 155 -7.61 15.44 6.03
N VAL A 156 -7.88 16.68 5.61
CA VAL A 156 -8.97 17.46 6.22
C VAL A 156 -10.32 16.86 5.85
N ASP A 157 -10.45 16.43 4.59
CA ASP A 157 -11.67 15.86 4.03
C ASP A 157 -11.36 14.50 3.43
N SER A 158 -11.76 13.44 4.12
CA SER A 158 -11.59 12.07 3.63
C SER A 158 -12.17 11.87 2.22
N ASN A 159 -11.37 11.19 1.40
CA ASN A 159 -11.63 10.80 0.03
C ASN A 159 -11.80 9.27 -0.04
N GLY A 160 -12.86 8.81 -0.71
CA GLY A 160 -13.15 7.39 -0.80
C GLY A 160 -13.90 6.81 0.40
N ARG A 161 -13.90 5.48 0.48
CA ARG A 161 -14.55 4.67 1.52
C ARG A 161 -13.76 3.39 1.72
N CYS A 162 -13.93 2.78 2.88
CA CYS A 162 -13.37 1.47 3.15
C CYS A 162 -14.31 0.58 3.96
N ALA A 163 -14.03 -0.71 3.91
CA ALA A 163 -14.56 -1.68 4.87
C ALA A 163 -13.51 -2.75 5.17
N ALA A 164 -13.59 -3.35 6.35
CA ALA A 164 -12.81 -4.55 6.65
C ALA A 164 -13.60 -5.53 7.50
N LYS A 165 -13.31 -6.81 7.31
CA LYS A 165 -13.99 -7.90 8.02
C LYS A 165 -13.09 -9.11 8.18
N LEU A 166 -12.99 -9.59 9.41
CA LEU A 166 -12.40 -10.88 9.75
C LEU A 166 -13.53 -11.91 9.93
N GLU A 167 -13.47 -13.01 9.17
CA GLU A 167 -14.33 -14.18 9.31
C GLU A 167 -13.49 -15.47 9.42
N GLY A 168 -13.42 -16.03 10.62
CA GLY A 168 -12.51 -17.14 10.89
C GLY A 168 -11.06 -16.69 10.82
N ASN A 169 -10.30 -17.25 9.88
CA ASN A 169 -8.90 -16.86 9.63
C ASN A 169 -8.75 -15.98 8.39
N GLN A 170 -9.84 -15.74 7.66
CA GLN A 170 -9.83 -14.94 6.44
C GLN A 170 -10.18 -13.51 6.77
N ILE A 171 -9.35 -12.59 6.30
CA ILE A 171 -9.62 -11.17 6.39
C ILE A 171 -9.84 -10.57 5.00
N VAL A 172 -10.74 -9.61 4.96
CA VAL A 172 -11.07 -8.83 3.78
C VAL A 172 -10.90 -7.36 4.11
N TYR A 173 -10.28 -6.63 3.20
CA TYR A 173 -10.21 -5.19 3.15
C TYR A 173 -10.77 -4.71 1.81
N GLU A 174 -11.64 -3.72 1.82
CA GLU A 174 -12.23 -3.12 0.62
C GLU A 174 -11.98 -1.61 0.63
N PHE A 175 -11.69 -1.05 -0.54
CA PHE A 175 -11.46 0.36 -0.76
C PHE A 175 -12.24 0.82 -2.00
N SER A 176 -12.84 2.00 -1.91
CA SER A 176 -13.32 2.76 -3.06
C SER A 176 -12.62 4.11 -3.09
N MET A 177 -12.05 4.48 -4.24
CA MET A 177 -11.28 5.70 -4.40
C MET A 177 -11.77 6.44 -5.65
N PRO A 178 -12.33 7.65 -5.51
CA PRO A 178 -12.58 8.56 -6.61
C PRO A 178 -11.35 8.72 -7.51
N VAL A 179 -11.54 8.56 -8.82
CA VAL A 179 -10.46 8.80 -9.81
C VAL A 179 -10.18 10.29 -9.99
N LYS A 180 -11.11 11.15 -9.55
CA LYS A 180 -10.96 12.61 -9.57
C LYS A 180 -11.11 13.19 -8.18
N ASN A 181 -10.31 14.20 -7.91
CA ASN A 181 -10.42 14.97 -6.68
C ASN A 181 -11.73 15.75 -6.65
N LYS A 182 -12.25 15.96 -5.45
CA LYS A 182 -13.31 16.95 -5.23
C LYS A 182 -12.79 18.34 -5.62
N GLU A 183 -13.68 19.21 -6.10
CA GLU A 183 -13.32 20.57 -6.49
C GLU A 183 -12.65 21.31 -5.32
N GLY A 184 -11.36 21.66 -5.46
CA GLY A 184 -10.56 22.32 -4.43
C GLY A 184 -9.72 21.39 -3.53
N GLY A 185 -9.84 20.07 -3.68
CA GLY A 185 -8.99 19.08 -3.01
C GLY A 185 -7.63 18.95 -3.71
N ILE A 186 -6.55 19.19 -2.97
CA ILE A 186 -5.16 19.10 -3.47
C ILE A 186 -4.31 18.07 -2.69
N GLU A 187 -4.93 17.38 -1.72
CA GLU A 187 -4.26 16.42 -0.84
C GLU A 187 -4.19 15.02 -1.49
N ASP A 188 -5.21 14.67 -2.29
CA ASP A 188 -5.32 13.40 -3.02
C ASP A 188 -4.64 13.40 -4.40
N VAL A 189 -4.23 12.20 -4.86
CA VAL A 189 -3.77 11.97 -6.24
C VAL A 189 -4.96 11.80 -7.20
N GLU A 190 -5.02 12.63 -8.25
CA GLU A 190 -5.96 12.42 -9.35
C GLU A 190 -5.48 11.30 -10.28
N LEU A 191 -6.32 10.28 -10.50
CA LEU A 191 -6.00 9.12 -11.33
C LEU A 191 -6.45 9.37 -12.78
N ALA A 192 -5.47 9.51 -13.68
CA ALA A 192 -5.72 9.77 -15.10
C ALA A 192 -6.00 8.48 -15.89
N TYR A 193 -6.87 8.57 -16.89
CA TYR A 193 -7.17 7.46 -17.80
C TYR A 193 -6.05 7.23 -18.82
N GLY A 194 -5.78 5.95 -19.14
CA GLY A 194 -4.79 5.54 -20.13
C GLY A 194 -3.33 5.82 -19.74
N VAL A 195 -3.08 5.97 -18.43
CA VAL A 195 -1.75 6.11 -17.85
C VAL A 195 -1.63 5.10 -16.69
N PRO A 196 -0.55 4.32 -16.60
CA PRO A 196 -0.33 3.44 -15.47
C PRO A 196 0.05 4.23 -14.22
N PHE A 197 -0.60 3.90 -13.10
CA PHE A 197 -0.33 4.44 -11.77
C PHE A 197 0.24 3.36 -10.88
N ASN A 198 1.28 3.69 -10.11
CA ASN A 198 1.86 2.76 -9.15
C ASN A 198 1.13 2.86 -7.81
N PHE A 199 0.75 1.70 -7.29
CA PHE A 199 0.15 1.51 -5.99
C PHE A 199 1.04 0.60 -5.16
N MET A 200 1.14 0.84 -3.86
CA MET A 200 1.79 -0.07 -2.94
C MET A 200 0.77 -0.53 -1.89
N ILE A 201 0.55 -1.85 -1.83
CA ILE A 201 -0.15 -2.45 -0.69
C ILE A 201 0.85 -2.54 0.47
N ILE A 202 0.45 -2.04 1.62
CA ILE A 202 1.21 -2.13 2.86
C ILE A 202 0.39 -2.89 3.91
N LEU A 203 1.05 -3.73 4.69
CA LEU A 203 0.47 -4.38 5.86
C LEU A 203 1.37 -4.13 7.07
N GLY A 204 0.75 -3.88 8.22
CA GLY A 204 1.45 -3.69 9.48
C GLY A 204 0.62 -4.12 10.68
N LYS A 205 1.29 -4.17 11.84
CA LYS A 205 0.70 -4.61 13.13
C LYS A 205 0.49 -3.47 14.12
N THR A 206 1.06 -2.30 13.84
CA THR A 206 1.03 -1.15 14.75
C THR A 206 0.74 0.13 13.97
N ALA A 207 -0.16 0.94 14.50
CA ALA A 207 -0.65 2.19 13.92
C ALA A 207 0.39 3.34 13.95
N VAL A 208 1.57 3.13 13.39
CA VAL A 208 2.65 4.11 13.36
C VAL A 208 3.24 4.18 11.96
N TYR A 209 2.83 5.15 11.16
CA TYR A 209 3.25 5.24 9.76
C TYR A 209 4.50 6.13 9.59
N PRO A 210 5.49 5.73 8.77
CA PRO A 210 5.61 4.45 8.05
C PRO A 210 6.21 3.30 8.88
N SER A 211 6.71 3.55 10.09
CA SER A 211 7.55 2.58 10.84
C SER A 211 6.89 1.25 11.24
N GLY A 212 5.56 1.17 11.22
CA GLY A 212 4.75 0.01 11.56
C GLY A 212 4.43 -0.88 10.36
N ILE A 213 4.82 -0.46 9.14
CA ILE A 213 4.72 -1.27 7.92
C ILE A 213 5.74 -2.41 8.02
N ILE A 214 5.28 -3.66 7.90
CA ILE A 214 6.12 -4.85 8.03
C ILE A 214 6.36 -5.56 6.70
N ILE A 215 5.37 -5.54 5.80
CA ILE A 215 5.44 -6.16 4.48
C ILE A 215 4.69 -5.29 3.48
N SER A 216 5.13 -5.34 2.22
CA SER A 216 4.54 -4.55 1.14
C SER A 216 4.77 -5.18 -0.22
N ASN A 217 4.04 -4.71 -1.23
CA ASN A 217 4.39 -4.93 -2.64
C ASN A 217 3.81 -3.82 -3.52
N ILE A 218 4.40 -3.62 -4.69
CA ILE A 218 4.05 -2.58 -5.65
C ILE A 218 3.40 -3.21 -6.88
N PHE A 219 2.30 -2.62 -7.31
CA PHE A 219 1.58 -2.97 -8.53
C PHE A 219 1.24 -1.71 -9.30
N SER A 220 1.03 -1.84 -10.61
CA SER A 220 0.62 -0.74 -11.48
C SER A 220 -0.75 -1.04 -12.08
N ILE A 221 -1.63 -0.05 -12.07
CA ILE A 221 -2.94 -0.11 -12.70
C ILE A 221 -3.02 0.95 -13.79
N GLU A 222 -3.44 0.56 -14.99
CA GLU A 222 -3.90 1.50 -16.02
C GLU A 222 -5.43 1.57 -16.04
N LEU A 223 -5.98 2.76 -15.77
CA LEU A 223 -7.42 3.00 -15.82
C LEU A 223 -7.92 3.12 -17.26
N GLN A 224 -9.09 2.54 -17.53
CA GLN A 224 -9.72 2.55 -18.85
C GLN A 224 -10.59 3.79 -19.06
N TYR A 225 -10.71 4.23 -20.31
CA TYR A 225 -11.63 5.30 -20.68
C TYR A 225 -13.09 4.82 -20.58
N PRO A 226 -13.99 5.57 -19.94
CA PRO A 226 -15.42 5.22 -19.84
C PRO A 226 -16.17 5.28 -21.18
#